data_AF-A0A3N5VEQ0-F1
#
_entry.id   AF-A0A3N5VEQ0-F1
#
_cell.length_a   1.000
_cell.length_b   1.000
_cell.length_c   1.000
_cell.angle_alpha   90.00
_cell.angle_beta   90.00
_cell.angle_gamma   90.00
#
_symmetry.space_group_name_H-M   'P 1'
#
loop_
_entity.id
_entity.type
_entity.pdbx_description
1 polymer ?
#
loop_
_entity_poly.entity_id
_entity_poly.type
_entity_poly.pdbx_seq_one_letter_code
_entity_poly.pdbx_strand_id
1 'polypeptide(L)'
;MPSVVTANEFIPFERLSTGEKYALSFALAVTRLPGTDNPIIIMEEPETALYPAAIGKIMAALHGAHSPQLISTSHSESVLRRFGLEHIFRVGSHRSATRIDGIATTPALLRELERLIMPGSTSVLLVDKVLVVEGGGEVFASGVLDRLAAAICRTQRQQKSFASEGWTVLSANRADNIPETVEALKGLGMTVAALLDADTKGRDNAQKIKDKCPVFTYKKYNGSDVTLELALLYGLNVESRQRAINAFQKYPGCNACPQKTDVQNCISKNGYPLS
;
A
#
# COMPACT_ATOMS: atom_id res chain seq x y z
N MET A 1 37.11 4.73 -46.86
CA MET A 1 37.95 4.09 -45.83
C MET A 1 37.02 3.40 -44.84
N PRO A 2 37.08 2.07 -44.69
CA PRO A 2 36.28 1.38 -43.69
C PRO A 2 36.97 1.54 -42.32
N SER A 3 36.27 2.15 -41.37
CA SER A 3 36.70 2.18 -39.97
C SER A 3 36.56 0.78 -39.39
N VAL A 4 37.69 0.15 -39.13
CA VAL A 4 37.82 -1.10 -38.37
C VAL A 4 37.26 -0.86 -36.96
N VAL A 5 36.13 -1.47 -36.65
CA VAL A 5 35.66 -1.61 -35.26
C VAL A 5 36.64 -2.55 -34.57
N THR A 6 37.53 -1.99 -33.75
CA THR A 6 38.49 -2.78 -32.97
C THR A 6 37.80 -3.26 -31.69
N ALA A 7 37.84 -4.57 -31.50
CA ALA A 7 37.38 -5.24 -30.29
C ALA A 7 38.32 -4.92 -29.12
N ASN A 8 38.01 -3.90 -28.30
CA ASN A 8 38.42 -3.77 -26.88
C ASN A 8 38.02 -2.42 -26.23
N GLU A 9 36.82 -1.90 -26.46
CA GLU A 9 36.33 -0.80 -25.62
C GLU A 9 35.85 -1.35 -24.27
N PHE A 10 36.79 -1.58 -23.36
CA PHE A 10 36.49 -1.76 -21.94
C PHE A 10 35.93 -0.43 -21.42
N ILE A 11 34.65 -0.42 -21.05
CA ILE A 11 34.05 0.74 -20.37
C ILE A 11 34.53 0.68 -18.91
N PRO A 12 35.33 1.66 -18.45
CA PRO A 12 35.78 1.70 -17.06
C PRO A 12 34.58 1.72 -16.12
N PHE A 13 34.66 0.97 -15.03
CA PHE A 13 33.57 0.86 -14.05
C PHE A 13 33.12 2.25 -13.56
N GLU A 14 34.05 3.20 -13.42
CA GLU A 14 33.80 4.55 -12.95
C GLU A 14 32.87 5.34 -13.88
N ARG A 15 32.89 5.03 -15.18
CA ARG A 15 32.08 5.69 -16.22
C ARG A 15 30.65 5.15 -16.32
N LEU A 16 30.36 4.05 -15.63
CA LEU A 16 29.00 3.50 -15.54
C LEU A 16 28.14 4.34 -14.59
N SER A 17 26.86 4.49 -14.93
CA SER A 17 25.85 5.02 -14.01
C SER A 17 25.72 4.10 -12.78
N THR A 18 25.17 4.64 -11.69
CA THR A 18 24.94 3.86 -10.46
C THR A 18 24.11 2.60 -10.72
N GLY A 19 23.08 2.69 -11.59
CA GLY A 19 22.26 1.53 -11.97
C GLY A 19 23.02 0.47 -12.74
N GLU A 20 23.89 0.88 -13.69
CA GLU A 20 24.73 -0.04 -14.46
C GLU A 20 25.78 -0.72 -13.57
N LYS A 21 26.39 0.04 -12.65
CA LYS A 21 27.29 -0.51 -11.63
C LYS A 21 26.58 -1.56 -10.80
N TYR A 22 25.37 -1.27 -10.30
CA TYR A 22 24.59 -2.19 -9.49
C TYR A 22 24.21 -3.45 -10.25
N ALA A 23 23.74 -3.31 -11.49
CA ALA A 23 23.38 -4.43 -12.35
C ALA A 23 24.60 -5.32 -12.68
N LEU A 24 25.76 -4.72 -12.94
CA LEU A 24 27.01 -5.45 -13.20
C LEU A 24 27.53 -6.16 -11.94
N SER A 25 27.57 -5.48 -10.80
CA SER A 25 27.94 -6.09 -9.51
C SER A 25 27.03 -7.27 -9.17
N PHE A 26 25.73 -7.12 -9.42
CA PHE A 26 24.76 -8.19 -9.23
C PHE A 26 25.00 -9.36 -10.21
N ALA A 27 25.16 -9.09 -11.50
CA ALA A 27 25.46 -10.12 -12.49
C ALA A 27 26.75 -10.88 -12.16
N LEU A 28 27.78 -10.18 -11.68
CA LEU A 28 29.03 -10.80 -11.19
C LEU A 28 28.79 -11.66 -9.95
N ALA A 29 27.98 -11.22 -8.99
CA ALA A 29 27.62 -12.00 -7.81
C ALA A 29 26.89 -13.30 -8.18
N VAL A 30 25.95 -13.25 -9.13
CA VAL A 30 25.19 -14.43 -9.58
C VAL A 30 26.03 -15.38 -10.45
N THR A 31 26.93 -14.85 -11.28
CA THR A 31 27.79 -15.68 -12.15
C THR A 31 28.95 -16.34 -11.41
N ARG A 32 29.41 -15.75 -10.30
CA ARG A 32 30.47 -16.30 -9.45
C ARG A 32 29.97 -17.21 -8.36
N LEU A 33 28.83 -17.89 -8.52
CA LEU A 33 28.31 -18.86 -7.55
C LEU A 33 28.88 -20.25 -7.87
N PRO A 34 30.03 -20.67 -7.30
CA PRO A 34 30.72 -21.89 -7.69
C PRO A 34 30.44 -22.97 -6.65
N GLY A 35 29.57 -23.93 -6.96
CA GLY A 35 29.49 -25.21 -6.23
C GLY A 35 28.87 -25.17 -4.82
N THR A 36 28.03 -26.17 -4.56
CA THR A 36 27.51 -26.73 -3.29
C THR A 36 26.89 -25.82 -2.22
N ASP A 37 27.35 -24.60 -2.00
CA ASP A 37 26.84 -23.71 -0.95
C ASP A 37 25.92 -22.63 -1.52
N ASN A 38 24.74 -22.46 -0.90
CA ASN A 38 23.81 -21.42 -1.30
C ASN A 38 24.33 -20.05 -0.79
N PRO A 39 24.70 -19.12 -1.69
CA PRO A 39 25.20 -17.79 -1.32
C PRO A 39 24.15 -16.95 -0.59
N ILE A 40 24.62 -16.02 0.27
CA ILE A 40 23.80 -14.95 0.85
C ILE A 40 24.07 -13.66 0.07
N ILE A 41 23.02 -13.08 -0.52
CA ILE A 41 23.06 -11.79 -1.22
C ILE A 41 22.37 -10.75 -0.34
N ILE A 42 23.04 -9.62 -0.11
CA ILE A 42 22.48 -8.48 0.61
C ILE A 42 22.31 -7.32 -0.37
N MET A 43 21.11 -6.74 -0.40
CA MET A 43 20.77 -5.58 -1.21
C MET A 43 20.30 -4.43 -0.32
N GLU A 44 20.94 -3.27 -0.45
CA GLU A 44 20.51 -2.06 0.22
C GLU A 44 19.75 -1.18 -0.78
N GLU A 45 18.47 -0.95 -0.53
CA GLU A 45 17.58 -0.06 -1.30
C GLU A 45 17.79 -0.13 -2.83
N PRO A 46 17.60 -1.30 -3.47
CA PRO A 46 17.89 -1.48 -4.90
C PRO A 46 17.11 -0.52 -5.82
N GLU A 47 15.98 0.02 -5.34
CA GLU A 47 15.19 1.06 -6.01
C GLU A 47 15.91 2.40 -6.23
N THR A 48 16.98 2.68 -5.49
CA THR A 48 17.76 3.92 -5.63
C THR A 48 18.56 3.94 -6.93
N ALA A 49 18.95 2.77 -7.42
CA ALA A 49 19.78 2.60 -8.59
C ALA A 49 19.03 1.95 -9.76
N LEU A 50 17.95 1.21 -9.49
CA LEU A 50 17.25 0.39 -10.48
C LEU A 50 15.77 0.76 -10.59
N TYR A 51 15.27 0.83 -11.82
CA TYR A 51 13.84 0.97 -12.08
C TYR A 51 13.08 -0.33 -11.76
N PRO A 52 11.76 -0.29 -11.48
CA PRO A 52 10.99 -1.44 -11.00
C PRO A 52 11.10 -2.72 -11.83
N ALA A 53 11.18 -2.60 -13.16
CA ALA A 53 11.31 -3.75 -14.04
C ALA A 53 12.73 -4.36 -14.03
N ALA A 54 13.79 -3.57 -13.79
CA ALA A 54 15.14 -4.11 -13.60
C ALA A 54 15.23 -4.93 -12.31
N ILE A 55 14.65 -4.43 -11.21
CA ILE A 55 14.53 -5.18 -9.94
C ILE A 55 13.80 -6.50 -10.19
N GLY A 56 12.68 -6.47 -10.91
CA GLY A 56 11.93 -7.68 -11.26
C GLY A 56 12.76 -8.72 -12.04
N LYS A 57 13.57 -8.28 -13.00
CA LYS A 57 14.47 -9.16 -13.77
C LYS A 57 15.57 -9.75 -12.90
N ILE A 58 16.15 -8.94 -12.01
CA ILE A 58 17.16 -9.36 -11.04
C ILE A 58 16.61 -10.43 -10.11
N MET A 59 15.44 -10.18 -9.50
CA MET A 59 14.79 -11.13 -8.59
C MET A 59 14.42 -12.43 -9.32
N ALA A 60 13.92 -12.34 -10.56
CA ALA A 60 13.60 -13.52 -11.37
C ALA A 60 14.84 -14.36 -11.70
N ALA A 61 16.00 -13.72 -11.94
CA ALA A 61 17.25 -14.42 -12.19
C ALA A 61 17.79 -15.18 -10.95
N LEU A 62 17.33 -14.84 -9.75
CA LEU A 62 17.69 -15.53 -8.51
C LEU A 62 16.87 -16.79 -8.26
N HIS A 63 15.70 -16.94 -8.90
CA HIS A 63 14.88 -18.13 -8.76
C HIS A 63 15.44 -19.28 -9.62
N GLY A 64 16.06 -20.26 -8.96
CA GLY A 64 16.65 -21.44 -9.61
C GLY A 64 17.05 -22.56 -8.63
N ALA A 65 17.66 -23.63 -9.14
CA ALA A 65 18.01 -24.84 -8.35
C ALA A 65 19.00 -24.59 -7.20
N HIS A 66 19.76 -23.48 -7.26
CA HIS A 66 20.65 -23.00 -6.20
C HIS A 66 20.28 -21.55 -5.85
N SER A 67 19.05 -21.33 -5.41
CA SER A 67 18.57 -19.98 -5.10
C SER A 67 19.35 -19.40 -3.91
N PRO A 68 20.02 -18.24 -4.06
CA PRO A 68 20.61 -17.52 -2.94
C PRO A 68 19.59 -17.22 -1.84
N GLN A 69 20.06 -17.13 -0.61
CA GLN A 69 19.32 -16.36 0.39
C GLN A 69 19.48 -14.87 0.07
N LEU A 70 18.38 -14.18 -0.18
CA LEU A 70 18.36 -12.75 -0.43
C LEU A 70 17.84 -11.99 0.79
N ILE A 71 18.59 -10.99 1.23
CA ILE A 71 18.17 -10.02 2.25
C ILE A 71 18.17 -8.65 1.60
N SER A 72 17.03 -7.97 1.60
CA SER A 72 16.90 -6.62 1.04
C SER A 72 16.30 -5.66 2.05
N THR A 73 16.87 -4.46 2.15
CA THR A 73 16.16 -3.30 2.72
C THR A 73 15.45 -2.57 1.58
N SER A 74 14.27 -1.99 1.85
CA SER A 74 13.54 -1.22 0.85
C SER A 74 12.45 -0.35 1.48
N HIS A 75 12.24 0.81 0.88
CA HIS A 75 11.09 1.67 1.09
C HIS A 75 10.16 1.69 -0.14
N SER A 76 10.35 0.75 -1.07
CA SER A 76 9.67 0.68 -2.35
C SER A 76 8.66 -0.45 -2.40
N GLU A 77 7.41 -0.10 -2.73
CA GLU A 77 6.38 -1.08 -3.06
C GLU A 77 6.82 -2.03 -4.18
N SER A 78 7.65 -1.57 -5.12
CA SER A 78 8.09 -2.41 -6.24
C SER A 78 9.02 -3.54 -5.82
N VAL A 79 9.75 -3.37 -4.72
CA VAL A 79 10.60 -4.40 -4.13
C VAL A 79 9.77 -5.31 -3.24
N LEU A 80 8.97 -4.75 -2.33
CA LEU A 80 8.13 -5.53 -1.40
C LEU A 80 7.22 -6.53 -2.12
N ARG A 81 6.65 -6.14 -3.27
CA ARG A 81 5.81 -7.02 -4.10
C ARG A 81 6.54 -8.23 -4.72
N ARG A 82 7.87 -8.31 -4.59
CA ARG A 82 8.67 -9.45 -5.07
C ARG A 82 8.86 -10.53 -4.02
N PHE A 83 8.45 -10.26 -2.79
CA PHE A 83 8.56 -11.18 -1.67
C PHE A 83 7.17 -11.65 -1.24
N GLY A 84 7.10 -12.91 -0.81
CA GLY A 84 5.95 -13.40 -0.05
C GLY A 84 5.83 -12.63 1.26
N LEU A 85 4.61 -12.48 1.77
CA LEU A 85 4.33 -11.70 2.98
C LEU A 85 5.05 -12.28 4.21
N GLU A 86 5.28 -13.59 4.24
CA GLU A 86 6.06 -14.32 5.23
C GLU A 86 7.56 -13.96 5.26
N HIS A 87 8.05 -13.34 4.20
CA HIS A 87 9.44 -12.90 4.06
C HIS A 87 9.59 -11.39 4.26
N ILE A 88 8.51 -10.68 4.61
CA ILE A 88 8.53 -9.24 4.88
C ILE A 88 8.61 -9.00 6.38
N PHE A 89 9.66 -8.28 6.77
CA PHE A 89 9.90 -7.86 8.14
C PHE A 89 9.90 -6.33 8.21
N ARG A 90 9.17 -5.77 9.17
CA ARG A 90 9.14 -4.34 9.44
C ARG A 90 10.11 -4.03 10.57
N VAL A 91 11.06 -3.15 10.29
CA VAL A 91 12.02 -2.67 11.28
C VAL A 91 11.55 -1.31 11.78
N GLY A 92 11.32 -1.18 13.08
CA GLY A 92 10.90 0.05 13.74
C GLY A 92 11.66 0.31 15.03
N SER A 93 11.41 1.46 15.65
CA SER A 93 11.95 1.78 16.98
C SER A 93 10.81 1.91 17.99
N HIS A 94 10.93 1.23 19.12
CA HIS A 94 10.02 1.41 20.24
C HIS A 94 10.81 1.69 21.52
N ARG A 95 10.59 2.87 22.13
CA ARG A 95 11.27 3.30 23.37
C ARG A 95 12.79 3.15 23.29
N SER A 96 13.37 3.56 22.15
CA SER A 96 14.82 3.51 21.89
C SER A 96 15.42 2.11 21.66
N ALA A 97 14.60 1.06 21.56
CA ALA A 97 15.02 -0.27 21.14
C ALA A 97 14.55 -0.57 19.71
N THR A 98 15.43 -1.17 18.90
CA THR A 98 15.08 -1.68 17.57
C THR A 98 14.15 -2.87 17.71
N ARG A 99 13.02 -2.82 17.01
CA ARG A 99 12.02 -3.88 16.96
C ARG A 99 11.92 -4.38 15.52
N ILE A 100 11.94 -5.70 15.36
CA ILE A 100 11.71 -6.37 14.08
C ILE A 100 10.39 -7.11 14.22
N ASP A 101 9.40 -6.67 13.46
CA ASP A 101 8.06 -7.24 13.43
C ASP A 101 7.87 -8.04 12.14
N GLY A 102 7.26 -9.22 12.25
CA GLY A 102 6.92 -10.08 11.12
C GLY A 102 5.53 -10.64 11.29
N ILE A 103 4.95 -11.12 10.20
CA ILE A 103 3.62 -11.75 10.25
C ILE A 103 3.79 -13.21 10.69
N ALA A 104 3.55 -13.47 11.97
CA ALA A 104 3.46 -14.82 12.51
C ALA A 104 2.03 -15.36 12.32
N THR A 105 1.77 -15.94 11.15
CA THR A 105 0.41 -16.33 10.76
C THR A 105 0.38 -17.71 10.10
N THR A 106 -0.78 -18.37 10.15
CA THR A 106 -1.01 -19.66 9.48
C THR A 106 -1.00 -19.51 7.95
N PRO A 107 -0.60 -20.54 7.18
CA PRO A 107 -0.60 -20.47 5.72
C PRO A 107 -1.95 -20.13 5.07
N ALA A 108 -3.06 -20.45 5.74
CA ALA A 108 -4.40 -20.10 5.26
C ALA A 108 -4.64 -18.58 5.32
N LEU A 109 -4.28 -17.96 6.44
CA LEU A 109 -4.43 -16.52 6.64
C LEU A 109 -3.36 -15.72 5.87
N LEU A 110 -2.18 -16.28 5.58
CA LEU A 110 -1.22 -15.67 4.64
C LEU A 110 -1.85 -15.45 3.27
N ARG A 111 -2.58 -16.44 2.73
CA ARG A 111 -3.25 -16.32 1.42
C ARG A 111 -4.29 -15.20 1.39
N GLU A 112 -5.03 -15.00 2.47
CA GLU A 112 -6.01 -13.91 2.54
C GLU A 112 -5.34 -12.53 2.64
N LEU A 113 -4.13 -12.49 3.21
CA LEU A 113 -3.34 -11.29 3.38
C LEU A 113 -2.39 -11.02 2.20
N GLU A 114 -2.26 -11.91 1.22
CA GLU A 114 -1.50 -11.68 -0.02
C GLU A 114 -1.93 -10.39 -0.73
N ARG A 115 -3.18 -9.95 -0.53
CA ARG A 115 -3.66 -8.66 -0.99
C ARG A 115 -2.80 -7.47 -0.51
N LEU A 116 -2.12 -7.56 0.63
CA LEU A 116 -1.22 -6.51 1.13
C LEU A 116 0.00 -6.31 0.21
N ILE A 117 0.43 -7.34 -0.49
CA ILE A 117 1.51 -7.27 -1.48
C ILE A 117 0.97 -7.14 -2.92
N MET A 118 -0.32 -6.82 -3.09
CA MET A 118 -0.89 -6.51 -4.41
C MET A 118 -0.75 -5.01 -4.72
N PRO A 119 -0.70 -4.63 -6.02
CA PRO A 119 -0.64 -3.24 -6.43
C PRO A 119 -1.69 -2.37 -5.74
N GLY A 120 -1.27 -1.22 -5.21
CA GLY A 120 -2.14 -0.25 -4.52
C GLY A 120 -2.30 -0.49 -3.01
N SER A 121 -2.16 -1.73 -2.53
CA SER A 121 -2.26 -2.04 -1.09
C SER A 121 -0.91 -2.10 -0.38
N THR A 122 0.19 -2.25 -1.13
CA THR A 122 1.55 -2.38 -0.57
C THR A 122 2.02 -1.15 0.18
N SER A 123 1.48 0.03 -0.14
CA SER A 123 1.69 1.27 0.62
C SER A 123 1.42 1.10 2.11
N VAL A 124 0.51 0.19 2.49
CA VAL A 124 0.20 -0.10 3.89
C VAL A 124 1.43 -0.59 4.65
N LEU A 125 2.28 -1.42 4.04
CA LEU A 125 3.45 -1.99 4.71
C LEU A 125 4.52 -0.93 5.04
N LEU A 126 4.41 0.26 4.46
CA LEU A 126 5.37 1.36 4.59
C LEU A 126 4.94 2.43 5.61
N VAL A 127 3.72 2.36 6.16
CA VAL A 127 3.20 3.38 7.09
C VAL A 127 3.14 2.90 8.54
N ASP A 128 2.98 3.85 9.47
CA ASP A 128 2.87 3.53 10.89
C ASP A 128 1.44 3.27 11.35
N LYS A 129 0.47 3.93 10.72
CA LYS A 129 -0.94 3.91 11.15
C LYS A 129 -1.86 3.51 10.00
N VAL A 130 -2.80 2.61 10.29
CA VAL A 130 -3.72 2.06 9.30
C VAL A 130 -5.15 2.13 9.80
N LEU A 131 -6.03 2.74 9.00
CA LEU A 131 -7.47 2.68 9.17
C LEU A 131 -8.01 1.56 8.27
N VAL A 132 -8.53 0.50 8.88
CA VAL A 132 -9.15 -0.62 8.17
C VAL A 132 -10.64 -0.30 7.97
N VAL A 133 -11.10 -0.39 6.73
CA VAL A 133 -12.49 -0.15 6.31
C VAL A 133 -13.07 -1.38 5.64
N GLU A 134 -14.40 -1.48 5.52
CA GLU A 134 -15.04 -2.65 4.92
C GLU A 134 -14.79 -2.78 3.41
N GLY A 135 -14.93 -1.68 2.65
CA GLY A 135 -14.92 -1.71 1.20
C GLY A 135 -14.06 -0.63 0.54
N GLY A 136 -14.04 -0.68 -0.81
CA GLY A 136 -13.29 0.26 -1.65
C GLY A 136 -13.91 1.65 -1.72
N GLY A 137 -15.23 1.78 -1.51
CA GLY A 137 -15.93 3.06 -1.51
C GLY A 137 -15.44 3.98 -0.39
N GLU A 138 -15.23 3.41 0.80
CA GLU A 138 -14.67 4.11 1.96
C GLU A 138 -13.23 4.55 1.73
N VAL A 139 -12.41 3.71 1.08
CA VAL A 139 -11.04 4.08 0.69
C VAL A 139 -11.07 5.27 -0.26
N PHE A 140 -11.93 5.23 -1.28
CA PHE A 140 -12.06 6.30 -2.26
C PHE A 140 -12.52 7.62 -1.63
N ALA A 141 -13.57 7.59 -0.81
CA ALA A 141 -14.05 8.77 -0.12
C ALA A 141 -13.01 9.35 0.85
N SER A 142 -12.35 8.49 1.63
CA SER A 142 -11.27 8.91 2.52
C SER A 142 -10.13 9.58 1.76
N GLY A 143 -9.76 9.05 0.58
CA GLY A 143 -8.74 9.66 -0.27
C GLY A 143 -9.13 11.04 -0.83
N VAL A 144 -10.41 11.24 -1.17
CA VAL A 144 -10.92 12.56 -1.60
C VAL A 144 -10.92 13.54 -0.44
N LEU A 145 -11.36 13.12 0.75
CA LEU A 145 -11.37 13.93 1.96
C LEU A 145 -9.96 14.32 2.39
N ASP A 146 -9.01 13.39 2.34
CA ASP A 146 -7.60 13.63 2.64
C ASP A 146 -6.99 14.68 1.70
N ARG A 147 -7.28 14.58 0.40
CA ARG A 147 -6.82 15.56 -0.59
C ARG A 147 -7.38 16.96 -0.32
N LEU A 148 -8.64 17.06 0.08
CA LEU A 148 -9.26 18.34 0.45
C LEU A 148 -8.67 18.90 1.73
N ALA A 149 -8.49 18.06 2.76
CA ALA A 149 -7.85 18.44 4.00
C ALA A 149 -6.42 18.96 3.75
N ALA A 150 -5.65 18.28 2.89
CA ALA A 150 -4.32 18.73 2.48
C ALA A 150 -4.36 20.09 1.74
N ALA A 151 -5.36 20.33 0.90
CA ALA A 151 -5.52 21.62 0.22
C ALA A 151 -5.89 22.76 1.18
N ILE A 152 -6.79 22.50 2.14
CA ILE A 152 -7.20 23.48 3.17
C ILE A 152 -6.07 23.75 4.16
N CYS A 153 -5.28 22.73 4.50
CA CYS A 153 -4.10 22.87 5.37
C CYS A 153 -3.13 23.94 4.84
N ARG A 154 -2.89 23.94 3.53
CA ARG A 154 -1.99 24.90 2.87
C ARG A 154 -2.45 26.36 2.98
N THR A 155 -3.75 26.60 3.09
CA THR A 155 -4.32 27.96 3.06
C THR A 155 -4.73 28.47 4.45
N GLN A 156 -5.20 27.58 5.33
CA GLN A 156 -5.83 27.97 6.59
C GLN A 156 -5.18 27.35 7.84
N ARG A 157 -4.18 26.45 7.69
CA ARG A 157 -3.40 25.80 8.79
C ARG A 157 -4.21 25.14 9.93
N GLN A 158 -5.50 24.89 9.74
CA GLN A 158 -6.37 24.32 10.79
C GLN A 158 -6.67 22.83 10.64
N GLN A 159 -6.62 22.30 9.41
CA GLN A 159 -6.97 20.91 9.11
C GLN A 159 -5.70 20.14 8.77
N LYS A 160 -5.50 18.97 9.36
CA LYS A 160 -4.39 18.07 9.02
C LYS A 160 -4.90 16.93 8.14
N SER A 161 -4.08 16.51 7.19
CA SER A 161 -4.42 15.38 6.32
C SER A 161 -4.01 14.07 7.01
N PHE A 162 -4.73 12.98 6.73
CA PHE A 162 -4.40 11.62 7.18
C PHE A 162 -2.97 11.25 6.77
N ALA A 163 -2.61 11.49 5.52
CA ALA A 163 -1.27 11.21 5.03
C ALA A 163 -0.19 11.98 5.81
N SER A 164 -0.44 13.26 6.15
CA SER A 164 0.49 14.07 6.94
C SER A 164 0.67 13.59 8.39
N GLU A 165 -0.29 12.81 8.90
CA GLU A 165 -0.27 12.23 10.24
C GLU A 165 0.18 10.75 10.25
N GLY A 166 0.63 10.24 9.09
CA GLY A 166 1.12 8.88 8.93
C GLY A 166 0.03 7.81 8.86
N TRP A 167 -1.21 8.21 8.56
CA TRP A 167 -2.33 7.29 8.36
C TRP A 167 -2.50 6.92 6.88
N THR A 168 -2.75 5.64 6.64
CA THR A 168 -3.31 5.15 5.37
C THR A 168 -4.65 4.46 5.60
N VAL A 169 -5.45 4.31 4.55
CA VAL A 169 -6.75 3.61 4.60
C VAL A 169 -6.66 2.33 3.78
N LEU A 170 -7.04 1.21 4.39
CA LEU A 170 -7.02 -0.12 3.77
C LEU A 170 -8.42 -0.73 3.76
N SER A 171 -8.92 -1.07 2.57
CA SER A 171 -10.11 -1.91 2.41
C SER A 171 -9.82 -3.33 2.87
N ALA A 172 -10.68 -3.91 3.70
CA ALA A 172 -10.71 -5.34 4.01
C ALA A 172 -11.48 -6.15 2.95
N ASN A 173 -12.05 -5.48 1.95
CA ASN A 173 -12.95 -5.97 0.90
C ASN A 173 -14.30 -6.50 1.41
N ARG A 174 -14.35 -7.03 2.64
CA ARG A 174 -15.55 -7.49 3.33
C ARG A 174 -15.40 -7.27 4.84
N ALA A 175 -16.52 -7.00 5.51
CA ALA A 175 -16.59 -6.88 6.97
C ALA A 175 -16.01 -8.11 7.69
N ASP A 176 -16.24 -9.31 7.12
CA ASP A 176 -15.83 -10.59 7.70
C ASP A 176 -14.28 -10.71 7.81
N ASN A 177 -13.53 -10.00 6.96
CA ASN A 177 -12.07 -10.06 6.91
C ASN A 177 -11.39 -9.02 7.81
N ILE A 178 -12.16 -8.11 8.42
CA ILE A 178 -11.61 -7.03 9.26
C ILE A 178 -10.85 -7.59 10.47
N PRO A 179 -11.39 -8.53 11.28
CA PRO A 179 -10.69 -9.01 12.47
C PRO A 179 -9.31 -9.59 12.17
N GLU A 180 -9.22 -10.39 11.10
CA GLU A 180 -7.99 -11.03 10.65
C GLU A 180 -6.98 -10.02 10.10
N THR A 181 -7.46 -9.04 9.33
CA THR A 181 -6.62 -7.93 8.84
C THR A 181 -6.06 -7.11 10.00
N VAL A 182 -6.87 -6.81 11.02
CA VAL A 182 -6.44 -6.04 12.20
C VAL A 182 -5.36 -6.80 12.97
N GLU A 183 -5.53 -8.11 13.17
CA GLU A 183 -4.52 -8.95 13.82
C GLU A 183 -3.20 -8.96 13.06
N ALA A 184 -3.24 -9.14 11.74
CA ALA A 184 -2.05 -9.17 10.90
C ALA A 184 -1.25 -7.86 10.97
N LEU A 185 -1.94 -6.72 10.84
CA LEU A 185 -1.32 -5.40 10.89
C LEU A 185 -0.76 -5.10 12.29
N LYS A 186 -1.43 -5.55 13.35
CA LYS A 186 -0.88 -5.46 14.72
C LYS A 186 0.35 -6.34 14.92
N GLY A 187 0.37 -7.53 14.30
CA GLY A 187 1.56 -8.39 14.25
C GLY A 187 2.77 -7.70 13.61
N LEU A 188 2.53 -6.85 12.60
CA LEU A 188 3.52 -5.96 12.00
C LEU A 188 3.90 -4.72 12.85
N GLY A 189 3.44 -4.66 14.11
CA GLY A 189 3.71 -3.54 15.02
C GLY A 189 3.05 -2.22 14.58
N MET A 190 1.98 -2.27 13.79
CA MET A 190 1.30 -1.08 13.27
C MET A 190 0.25 -0.58 14.25
N THR A 191 -0.01 0.73 14.23
CA THR A 191 -1.16 1.32 14.92
C THR A 191 -2.39 1.14 14.05
N VAL A 192 -3.36 0.37 14.51
CA VAL A 192 -4.55 0.05 13.71
C VAL A 192 -5.78 0.69 14.33
N ALA A 193 -6.67 1.22 13.50
CA ALA A 193 -8.04 1.56 13.85
C ALA A 193 -8.99 0.93 12.81
N ALA A 194 -10.25 0.71 13.17
CA ALA A 194 -11.23 0.12 12.26
C ALA A 194 -12.49 0.99 12.16
N LEU A 195 -13.05 1.10 10.95
CA LEU A 195 -14.31 1.76 10.67
C LEU A 195 -15.25 0.77 9.98
N LEU A 196 -16.38 0.48 10.63
CA LEU A 196 -17.35 -0.52 10.21
C LEU A 196 -18.76 0.08 10.09
N ASP A 197 -19.56 -0.55 9.25
CA ASP A 197 -20.99 -0.33 9.16
C ASP A 197 -21.65 -0.72 10.49
N ALA A 198 -22.66 0.03 10.92
CA ALA A 198 -23.48 -0.36 12.07
C ALA A 198 -24.58 -1.37 11.70
N ASP A 199 -24.39 -2.16 10.64
CA ASP A 199 -25.25 -3.32 10.35
C ASP A 199 -24.96 -4.46 11.34
N THR A 200 -25.67 -5.58 11.21
CA THR A 200 -25.53 -6.69 12.17
C THR A 200 -24.11 -7.26 12.15
N LYS A 201 -23.52 -7.44 10.95
CA LYS A 201 -22.18 -8.01 10.78
C LYS A 201 -21.08 -7.07 11.26
N GLY A 202 -21.15 -5.79 10.90
CA GLY A 202 -20.18 -4.78 11.32
C GLY A 202 -20.21 -4.56 12.82
N ARG A 203 -21.38 -4.65 13.48
CA ARG A 203 -21.48 -4.65 14.95
C ARG A 203 -20.84 -5.88 15.59
N ASP A 204 -21.10 -7.07 15.06
CA ASP A 204 -20.52 -8.31 15.58
C ASP A 204 -18.99 -8.29 15.45
N ASN A 205 -18.48 -7.86 14.29
CA ASN A 205 -17.05 -7.76 14.05
C ASN A 205 -16.41 -6.63 14.88
N ALA A 206 -17.08 -5.48 15.02
CA ALA A 206 -16.65 -4.41 15.90
C ALA A 206 -16.47 -4.88 17.35
N GLN A 207 -17.39 -5.71 17.84
CA GLN A 207 -17.31 -6.27 19.19
C GLN A 207 -16.10 -7.22 19.34
N LYS A 208 -15.76 -8.01 18.31
CA LYS A 208 -14.59 -8.91 18.33
C LYS A 208 -13.25 -8.17 18.39
N ILE A 209 -13.17 -6.96 17.85
CA ILE A 209 -11.91 -6.20 17.75
C ILE A 209 -11.81 -5.01 18.70
N LYS A 210 -12.86 -4.70 19.46
CA LYS A 210 -12.93 -3.53 20.35
C LYS A 210 -11.80 -3.48 21.39
N ASP A 211 -11.39 -4.64 21.89
CA ASP A 211 -10.31 -4.74 22.88
C ASP A 211 -8.92 -4.66 22.23
N LYS A 212 -8.85 -4.76 20.91
CA LYS A 212 -7.61 -4.76 20.14
C LYS A 212 -7.32 -3.36 19.62
N CYS A 213 -8.27 -2.67 19.01
CA CYS A 213 -8.04 -1.36 18.43
C CYS A 213 -9.21 -0.40 18.67
N PRO A 214 -9.00 0.92 18.50
CA PRO A 214 -10.11 1.86 18.38
C PRO A 214 -11.03 1.46 17.23
N VAL A 215 -12.31 1.30 17.53
CA VAL A 215 -13.36 0.93 16.57
C VAL A 215 -14.38 2.04 16.46
N PHE A 216 -14.68 2.42 15.22
CA PHE A 216 -15.71 3.37 14.89
C PHE A 216 -16.81 2.61 14.14
N THR A 217 -18.05 2.74 14.60
CA THR A 217 -19.22 2.28 13.84
C THR A 217 -20.04 3.48 13.44
N TYR A 218 -20.57 3.47 12.23
CA TYR A 218 -21.42 4.55 11.75
C TYR A 218 -22.79 4.01 11.34
N LYS A 219 -23.84 4.78 11.61
CA LYS A 219 -25.21 4.44 11.22
C LYS A 219 -25.55 5.16 9.92
N LYS A 220 -26.10 4.44 8.95
CA LYS A 220 -26.79 5.06 7.80
C LYS A 220 -27.90 5.97 8.35
N TYR A 221 -27.90 7.24 7.95
CA TYR A 221 -28.78 8.26 8.52
C TYR A 221 -30.17 8.17 7.90
N ASN A 222 -31.19 7.88 8.72
CA ASN A 222 -32.64 8.06 8.48
C ASN A 222 -33.16 7.80 7.06
N GLY A 223 -33.46 6.53 6.74
CA GLY A 223 -34.45 6.14 5.71
C GLY A 223 -34.14 6.53 4.26
N SER A 224 -33.01 7.18 4.03
CA SER A 224 -32.39 7.36 2.73
C SER A 224 -31.11 6.54 2.76
N ASP A 225 -30.78 5.84 1.66
CA ASP A 225 -29.61 4.96 1.53
C ASP A 225 -28.27 5.73 1.54
N VAL A 226 -28.13 6.73 2.39
CA VAL A 226 -26.94 7.56 2.55
C VAL A 226 -25.78 6.66 2.97
N THR A 227 -24.88 6.41 2.02
CA THR A 227 -23.67 5.61 2.22
C THR A 227 -22.67 6.36 3.12
N LEU A 228 -21.68 5.67 3.70
CA LEU A 228 -20.66 6.28 4.58
C LEU A 228 -20.03 7.52 3.96
N GLU A 229 -19.73 7.42 2.68
CA GLU A 229 -19.06 8.44 1.93
C GLU A 229 -19.92 9.70 1.86
N LEU A 230 -21.23 9.54 1.68
CA LEU A 230 -22.18 10.64 1.74
C LEU A 230 -22.22 11.23 3.16
N ALA A 231 -22.26 10.40 4.20
CA ALA A 231 -22.25 10.85 5.59
C ALA A 231 -20.99 11.65 5.95
N LEU A 232 -19.81 11.20 5.48
CA LEU A 232 -18.55 11.93 5.64
C LEU A 232 -18.58 13.29 4.93
N LEU A 233 -19.22 13.37 3.75
CA LEU A 233 -19.39 14.63 3.02
C LEU A 233 -20.37 15.58 3.70
N TYR A 234 -21.45 15.05 4.28
CA TYR A 234 -22.42 15.84 5.05
C TYR A 234 -21.82 16.36 6.37
N GLY A 235 -20.78 15.70 6.90
CA GLY A 235 -19.98 16.23 8.01
C GLY A 235 -19.12 17.45 7.67
N LEU A 236 -18.90 17.74 6.38
CA LEU A 236 -18.15 18.93 5.95
C LEU A 236 -19.01 20.19 5.95
N ASN A 237 -18.38 21.35 6.14
CA ASN A 237 -19.02 22.64 5.88
C ASN A 237 -19.46 22.76 4.40
N VAL A 238 -20.42 23.65 4.12
CA VAL A 238 -21.07 23.78 2.80
C VAL A 238 -20.06 23.99 1.67
N GLU A 239 -19.04 24.82 1.89
CA GLU A 239 -18.00 25.12 0.90
C GLU A 239 -17.12 23.90 0.60
N SER A 240 -16.65 23.20 1.64
CA SER A 240 -15.79 22.02 1.50
C SER A 240 -16.55 20.84 0.92
N ARG A 241 -17.83 20.70 1.28
CA ARG A 241 -18.74 19.72 0.69
C ARG A 241 -18.91 19.96 -0.81
N GLN A 242 -19.15 21.20 -1.23
CA GLN A 242 -19.30 21.51 -2.65
C GLN A 242 -17.99 21.24 -3.42
N ARG A 243 -16.83 21.55 -2.82
CA ARG A 243 -15.52 21.20 -3.41
C ARG A 243 -15.32 19.70 -3.57
N ALA A 244 -15.73 18.92 -2.58
CA ALA A 244 -15.67 17.46 -2.63
C ALA A 244 -16.58 16.90 -3.73
N ILE A 245 -17.83 17.35 -3.78
CA ILE A 245 -18.81 16.98 -4.82
C ILE A 245 -18.25 17.30 -6.22
N ASN A 246 -17.70 18.50 -6.40
CA ASN A 246 -17.10 18.90 -7.68
C ASN A 246 -15.89 18.04 -8.04
N ALA A 247 -15.12 17.54 -7.07
CA ALA A 247 -14.00 16.62 -7.31
C ALA A 247 -14.50 15.24 -7.76
N PHE A 248 -15.57 14.71 -7.15
CA PHE A 248 -16.21 13.46 -7.58
C PHE A 248 -16.74 13.56 -9.02
N GLN A 249 -17.37 14.68 -9.38
CA GLN A 249 -17.93 14.89 -10.71
C GLN A 249 -16.88 15.01 -11.83
N LYS A 250 -15.61 15.27 -11.50
CA LYS A 250 -14.50 15.39 -12.46
C LYS A 250 -13.81 14.04 -12.76
N TYR A 251 -14.24 12.94 -12.13
CA TYR A 251 -13.64 11.63 -12.36
C TYR A 251 -13.93 11.13 -13.81
N PRO A 252 -12.99 10.45 -14.49
CA PRO A 252 -13.12 10.09 -15.91
C PRO A 252 -14.40 9.31 -16.28
N GLY A 253 -14.97 8.54 -15.35
CA GLY A 253 -16.24 7.82 -15.54
C GLY A 253 -17.51 8.66 -15.35
N CYS A 254 -17.42 9.86 -14.77
CA CYS A 254 -18.58 10.70 -14.47
C CYS A 254 -19.10 11.48 -15.70
N ASN A 255 -18.26 11.72 -16.70
CA ASN A 255 -18.66 12.44 -17.92
C ASN A 255 -19.70 11.68 -18.75
N ALA A 256 -19.67 10.35 -18.70
CA ALA A 256 -20.61 9.45 -19.35
C ALA A 256 -21.80 9.05 -18.44
N CYS A 257 -21.84 9.51 -17.17
CA CYS A 257 -22.92 9.19 -16.25
C CYS A 257 -24.15 10.06 -16.52
N PRO A 258 -25.34 9.48 -16.80
CA PRO A 258 -26.56 10.24 -17.02
C PRO A 258 -27.10 10.94 -15.76
N GLN A 259 -26.57 10.60 -14.58
CA GLN A 259 -27.04 11.05 -13.26
C GLN A 259 -25.99 11.93 -12.54
N LYS A 260 -25.39 12.90 -13.24
CA LYS A 260 -24.30 13.78 -12.72
C LYS A 260 -24.60 14.49 -11.39
N THR A 261 -25.86 14.55 -10.97
CA THR A 261 -26.33 15.21 -9.75
C THR A 261 -26.37 14.31 -8.52
N ASP A 262 -26.29 12.99 -8.67
CA ASP A 262 -26.38 12.06 -7.55
C ASP A 262 -24.99 11.56 -7.12
N VAL A 263 -24.49 12.19 -6.06
CA VAL A 263 -23.19 11.90 -5.44
C VAL A 263 -23.13 10.45 -4.96
N GLN A 264 -24.27 9.88 -4.53
CA GLN A 264 -24.38 8.51 -4.05
C GLN A 264 -24.10 7.50 -5.17
N ASN A 265 -24.65 7.77 -6.36
CA ASN A 265 -24.42 6.97 -7.56
C ASN A 265 -23.01 7.14 -8.16
N CYS A 266 -22.37 8.29 -7.93
CA CYS A 266 -20.99 8.51 -8.37
C CYS A 266 -19.97 7.72 -7.53
N ILE A 267 -20.23 7.59 -6.23
CA ILE A 267 -19.33 6.89 -5.31
C ILE A 267 -19.48 5.37 -5.46
N SER A 268 -20.71 4.87 -5.54
CA SER A 268 -20.98 3.44 -5.72
C SER A 268 -20.46 2.87 -7.05
N LYS A 269 -20.48 3.65 -8.14
CA LYS A 269 -19.99 3.22 -9.47
C LYS A 269 -18.49 3.36 -9.68
N ASN A 270 -17.83 4.32 -9.04
CA ASN A 270 -16.38 4.51 -9.18
C ASN A 270 -15.55 3.69 -8.16
N GLY A 271 -16.21 3.07 -7.17
CA GLY A 271 -15.58 2.14 -6.22
C GLY A 271 -15.15 0.79 -6.83
N TYR A 272 -15.50 0.52 -8.09
CA TYR A 272 -15.00 -0.59 -8.91
C TYR A 272 -14.68 -0.06 -10.31
N PRO A 273 -13.41 -0.13 -10.75
CA PRO A 273 -12.90 -1.36 -11.35
C PRO A 273 -11.45 -1.66 -10.91
N LEU A 274 -11.27 -2.64 -10.04
CA LEU A 274 -10.02 -3.38 -9.97
C LEU A 274 -10.26 -4.69 -10.71
N SER A 275 -10.10 -4.63 -12.04
CA SER A 275 -9.67 -5.78 -12.84
C SER A 275 -8.18 -5.99 -12.66
#